data_AF-A0A6I6H3C8-F1
#
_entry.id   AF-A0A6I6H3C8-F1
#
_cell.length_a   1.000
_cell.length_b   1.000
_cell.length_c   1.000
_cell.angle_alpha   90.00
_cell.angle_beta   90.00
_cell.angle_gamma   90.00
#
_symmetry.space_group_name_H-M   'P 1'
#
loop_
_entity.id
_entity.type
_entity.pdbx_description
1 polymer ?
#
loop_
_entity_poly.entity_id
_entity_poly.type
_entity_poly.pdbx_seq_one_letter_code
_entity_poly.pdbx_strand_id
1 'polypeptide(L)' 'MKKTLAVLLAASAVLAGCVVAPYDRPPPPRGQYYGGDRDRDGVPNRYDRDRDGDGVPNRYDRRPNNPSR' A
#
# COMPACT_ATOMS: atom_id res chain seq x y z
N MET A 1 -6.94 41.08 15.07
CA MET A 1 -7.57 40.59 13.83
C MET A 1 -6.60 39.81 12.93
N LYS A 2 -5.38 40.30 12.66
CA LYS A 2 -4.37 39.55 11.86
C LYS A 2 -3.76 38.33 12.58
N LYS A 3 -3.58 38.40 13.91
CA LYS A 3 -3.04 37.29 14.72
C LYS A 3 -4.01 36.11 14.87
N THR A 4 -5.30 36.38 14.95
CA THR A 4 -6.36 35.36 15.00
C THR A 4 -6.49 34.62 13.67
N LEU A 5 -6.27 35.32 12.56
CA LEU A 5 -6.25 34.72 11.22
C LEU A 5 -5.07 33.73 11.06
N ALA A 6 -3.89 34.08 11.58
CA ALA A 6 -2.72 33.19 11.54
C ALA A 6 -2.90 31.91 12.37
N VAL A 7 -3.56 32.00 13.53
CA VAL A 7 -3.85 30.82 14.38
C VAL A 7 -4.86 29.89 13.71
N LEU A 8 -5.90 30.45 13.06
CA LEU A 8 -6.88 29.64 12.33
C LEU A 8 -6.26 28.93 11.11
N LEU A 9 -5.32 29.58 10.42
CA LEU A 9 -4.64 29.01 9.26
C LEU A 9 -3.62 27.92 9.65
N ALA A 10 -2.97 28.06 10.80
CA ALA A 10 -2.09 27.02 11.33
C ALA A 10 -2.88 25.80 11.84
N ALA A 11 -4.06 26.01 12.43
CA ALA A 11 -4.90 24.93 12.95
C ALA A 11 -5.51 24.04 11.85
N SER A 12 -5.84 24.61 10.68
CA SER A 12 -6.40 23.84 9.56
C SER A 12 -5.39 22.92 8.88
N ALA A 13 -4.10 23.25 8.91
CA ALA A 13 -3.04 22.41 8.34
C ALA A 13 -2.80 21.10 9.13
N VAL A 14 -3.13 21.08 10.42
CA VAL A 14 -2.94 19.90 11.28
C VAL A 14 -4.10 18.89 11.13
N LEU A 15 -5.30 19.35 10.76
CA LEU A 15 -6.46 18.47 10.51
C LEU A 15 -6.41 17.73 9.17
N ALA A 16 -5.52 18.09 8.26
CA ALA A 16 -5.29 17.38 7.00
C ALA A 16 -4.35 16.16 7.17
N GLY A 17 -4.03 15.78 8.41
CA GLY A 17 -3.16 14.66 8.72
C GLY A 17 -3.80 13.31 8.39
N CYS A 18 -3.18 12.62 7.44
CA CYS A 18 -3.16 11.16 7.25
C CYS A 18 -4.51 10.43 7.39
N VAL A 19 -5.35 10.53 6.36
CA VAL A 19 -6.40 9.52 6.14
C VAL A 19 -5.70 8.21 5.76
N VAL A 20 -5.44 7.35 6.74
CA VAL A 20 -5.18 5.94 6.47
C VAL A 20 -6.52 5.36 6.00
N ALA A 21 -6.65 5.11 4.71
CA ALA A 21 -7.76 4.33 4.20
C ALA A 21 -7.72 2.96 4.90
N PRO A 22 -8.76 2.56 5.66
CA PRO A 22 -8.82 1.20 6.16
C PRO A 22 -8.84 0.28 4.94
N TYR A 23 -7.80 -0.54 4.79
CA TYR A 23 -7.82 -1.64 3.83
C TYR A 23 -8.79 -2.70 4.34
N ASP A 24 -10.09 -2.44 4.18
CA ASP A 24 -11.15 -3.42 4.41
C ASP A 24 -11.21 -4.43 3.25
N ARG A 25 -10.04 -4.92 2.80
CA ARG A 25 -9.99 -6.10 1.93
C ARG A 25 -10.04 -7.31 2.85
N PRO A 26 -11.18 -8.03 2.93
CA PRO A 26 -11.22 -9.28 3.67
C PRO A 26 -10.10 -10.18 3.12
N PRO A 27 -9.34 -10.87 3.99
CA PRO A 27 -8.28 -11.75 3.54
C PRO A 27 -8.87 -12.75 2.53
N PRO A 28 -8.19 -12.98 1.39
CA PRO A 28 -8.73 -13.85 0.36
C PRO A 28 -9.06 -15.22 0.96
N PRO A 29 -10.13 -15.88 0.45
CA PRO A 29 -10.60 -17.16 0.99
C PRO A 29 -9.44 -18.14 1.20
N ARG A 30 -9.45 -18.80 2.35
CA ARG A 30 -8.45 -19.78 2.80
C ARG A 30 -8.45 -20.97 1.83
N GLY A 31 -7.75 -20.84 0.71
CA GLY A 31 -7.78 -21.83 -0.37
C GLY A 31 -6.98 -21.46 -1.62
N GLN A 32 -6.75 -20.16 -1.90
CA GLN A 32 -5.99 -19.73 -3.09
C GLN A 32 -4.49 -19.54 -2.88
N TYR A 33 -4.02 -19.70 -1.64
CA TYR A 33 -2.62 -19.50 -1.21
C TYR A 33 -1.61 -20.52 -1.79
N TYR A 34 -2.05 -21.55 -2.51
CA TYR A 34 -1.15 -22.58 -3.05
C TYR A 34 -0.52 -22.25 -4.42
N GLY A 35 -0.66 -21.02 -4.91
CA GLY A 35 0.09 -20.60 -6.12
C GLY A 35 -0.35 -19.29 -6.77
N GLY A 36 -1.40 -18.65 -6.25
CA GLY A 36 -2.02 -17.50 -6.91
C GLY A 36 -1.50 -16.14 -6.49
N ASP A 37 -1.08 -15.96 -5.24
CA ASP A 37 -0.74 -14.67 -4.62
C ASP A 37 0.42 -14.94 -3.64
N ARG A 38 1.62 -14.44 -3.96
CA ARG A 38 2.86 -14.83 -3.27
C ARG A 38 3.15 -13.91 -2.08
N ASP A 39 2.98 -12.61 -2.24
CA ASP A 39 3.31 -11.59 -1.24
C ASP A 39 2.12 -11.28 -0.31
N ARG A 40 0.93 -11.80 -0.64
CA ARG A 40 -0.28 -11.78 0.20
C ARG A 40 -0.91 -10.39 0.30
N ASP A 41 -0.71 -9.55 -0.70
CA ASP A 41 -1.30 -8.20 -0.78
C ASP A 41 -2.78 -8.22 -1.25
N GLY A 42 -3.28 -9.41 -1.62
CA GLY A 42 -4.62 -9.63 -2.13
C GLY A 42 -4.75 -9.47 -3.64
N VAL A 43 -3.65 -9.30 -4.36
CA VAL A 43 -3.57 -9.25 -5.82
C VAL A 43 -3.00 -10.59 -6.33
N PRO A 44 -3.72 -11.30 -7.20
CA PRO A 44 -3.15 -12.50 -7.81
C PRO A 44 -1.88 -12.18 -8.60
N ASN A 45 -0.83 -12.99 -8.47
CA ASN A 45 0.47 -12.99 -9.18
C ASN A 45 0.38 -12.73 -10.70
N ARG A 46 -0.76 -13.10 -11.32
CA ARG A 46 -1.04 -12.88 -12.76
C ARG A 46 -1.37 -11.41 -13.09
N TYR A 47 -1.82 -10.65 -12.10
CA TYR A 47 -2.17 -9.23 -12.17
C TYR A 47 -1.24 -8.35 -11.34
N ASP A 48 -0.48 -8.96 -10.43
CA ASP A 48 0.43 -8.26 -9.56
C ASP A 48 1.68 -7.76 -10.31
N ARG A 49 2.04 -6.50 -10.03
CA ARG A 49 3.17 -5.79 -10.61
C ARG A 49 4.42 -5.86 -9.73
N ASP A 50 4.32 -6.37 -8.51
CA ASP A 50 5.41 -6.51 -7.53
C ASP A 50 5.21 -7.82 -6.76
N ARG A 51 5.47 -8.95 -7.42
CA ARG A 51 4.96 -10.27 -7.01
C ARG A 51 5.55 -10.81 -5.71
N ASP A 52 6.69 -10.28 -5.31
CA ASP A 52 7.35 -10.60 -4.05
C ASP A 52 7.24 -9.49 -3.02
N GLY A 53 6.59 -8.37 -3.35
CA GLY A 53 6.31 -7.28 -2.43
C GLY A 53 7.57 -6.58 -1.95
N ASP A 54 8.62 -6.53 -2.77
CA ASP A 54 9.91 -5.97 -2.38
C ASP A 54 10.12 -4.51 -2.83
N GLY A 55 9.09 -3.93 -3.45
CA GLY A 55 9.03 -2.52 -3.82
C GLY A 55 9.61 -2.22 -5.19
N VAL A 56 10.14 -3.21 -5.92
CA VAL A 56 10.61 -3.03 -7.30
C VAL A 56 9.65 -3.70 -8.27
N PRO A 57 9.09 -2.95 -9.24
CA PRO A 57 8.20 -3.54 -10.21
C PRO A 57 8.82 -4.72 -10.96
N ASN A 58 8.05 -5.78 -11.20
CA ASN A 58 8.43 -7.00 -11.91
C ASN A 58 9.17 -6.75 -13.24
N ARG A 59 8.90 -5.62 -13.91
CA ARG A 59 9.56 -5.21 -15.17
C ARG A 59 11.01 -4.73 -15.01
N TYR A 60 11.37 -4.30 -13.81
CA TYR A 60 12.70 -3.81 -13.45
C TYR A 60 13.44 -4.76 -12.51
N ASP A 61 12.74 -5.78 -12.01
CA ASP A 61 13.33 -6.77 -11.15
C ASP A 61 14.02 -7.91 -11.94
N ARG A 62 15.24 -8.24 -11.52
CA ARG A 62 15.99 -9.41 -11.98
C ARG A 62 15.51 -10.71 -11.36
N ARG A 63 14.87 -10.65 -10.19
CA ARG A 63 14.34 -11.79 -9.43
C ARG A 63 12.91 -11.52 -8.94
N PRO A 64 11.90 -11.34 -9.84
CA PRO A 64 10.50 -10.95 -9.57
C PRO A 64 9.66 -11.98 -8.80
N ASN A 65 10.32 -12.86 -8.06
CA ASN A 65 9.72 -13.94 -7.29
C ASN A 65 10.54 -14.17 -5.99
N ASN A 66 11.52 -13.32 -5.67
CA ASN A 66 12.43 -13.45 -4.54
C ASN A 66 12.59 -12.10 -3.81
N PRO A 67 11.93 -11.94 -2.64
CA PRO A 67 11.95 -10.68 -1.89
C PRO A 67 13.30 -10.35 -1.25
N SER A 68 14.20 -11.33 -1.11
CA SER A 68 15.46 -11.20 -0.37
C SER A 68 16.68 -11.18 -1.30
N ARG A 69 16.50 -10.63 -2.49
CA ARG A 69 17.47 -10.71 -3.60
C ARG A 69 18.83 -10.08 -3.33
#